data_AF-A0NQA8-F1
#
_entry.id   AF-A0NQA8-F1
#
_cell.length_a   1.000
_cell.length_b   1.000
_cell.length_c   1.000
_cell.angle_alpha   90.00
_cell.angle_beta   90.00
_cell.angle_gamma   90.00
#
_symmetry.space_group_name_H-M   'P 1'
#
loop_
_entity.id
_entity.type
_entity.pdbx_description
1 polymer ?
#
loop_
_entity_poly.entity_id
_entity_poly.type
_entity_poly.pdbx_seq_one_letter_code
_entity_poly.pdbx_strand_id
1 'polypeptide(L)'
;MSSLPFEMWLQSRLTAHGFACGEIDGRIGPKTLHALRSFQKAMGLAVTSEADEATVLALRQSSSRVPVEVSGFIPDRDKPSSEDRRKSVWPRQKDVMQFYGAVGTSQTRIEVPWDMRLAWDKDVTVRTITLHTKVAASAERAFHVIRGQYSDREIRDLGLNLFGGSLNVRRMRGGSNYSMHSWGIAIDFDPERNRLSWKRPQARLSLDDAIPFWRAWEAEEWVSLGRARNFDWMHVQAARL
;
A
#
# COMPACT_ATOMS: atom_id res chain seq x y z
N MET A 1 -4.14 10.97 -16.22
CA MET A 1 -3.42 10.02 -15.37
C MET A 1 -2.42 10.80 -14.55
N SER A 2 -2.66 11.07 -13.26
CA SER A 2 -1.65 11.72 -12.42
C SER A 2 -0.84 10.64 -11.72
N SER A 3 0.34 10.33 -12.26
CA SER A 3 1.42 9.73 -11.48
C SER A 3 1.65 10.56 -10.21
N LEU A 4 2.04 9.93 -9.10
CA LEU A 4 2.51 10.67 -7.93
C LEU A 4 3.60 11.67 -8.39
N PRO A 5 3.56 12.96 -7.97
CA PRO A 5 4.62 13.91 -8.26
C PRO A 5 5.98 13.34 -7.87
N PHE A 6 7.03 13.64 -8.64
CA PHE A 6 8.38 13.12 -8.41
C PHE A 6 8.87 13.41 -6.98
N GLU A 7 8.49 14.56 -6.44
CA GLU A 7 8.83 15.03 -5.12
C GLU A 7 8.23 14.14 -4.02
N MET A 8 6.98 13.71 -4.19
CA MET A 8 6.34 12.77 -3.26
C MET A 8 6.96 11.38 -3.37
N TRP A 9 7.30 10.94 -4.58
CA TRP A 9 8.04 9.69 -4.76
C TRP A 9 9.39 9.76 -4.03
N LEU A 10 10.16 10.83 -4.23
CA LEU A 10 11.46 11.07 -3.59
C LEU A 10 11.36 11.04 -2.07
N GLN A 11 10.44 11.81 -1.49
CA GLN A 11 10.16 11.84 -0.06
C GLN A 11 9.81 10.44 0.48
N SER A 12 8.97 9.71 -0.24
CA SER A 12 8.60 8.36 0.16
C SER A 12 9.76 7.39 0.11
N ARG A 13 10.63 7.48 -0.90
CA ARG A 13 11.81 6.62 -1.02
C ARG A 13 12.86 6.93 0.04
N LEU A 14 13.11 8.20 0.32
CA LEU A 14 14.04 8.60 1.39
C LEU A 14 13.58 8.03 2.73
N THR A 15 12.30 8.18 3.04
CA THR A 15 11.70 7.65 4.27
C THR A 15 11.79 6.13 4.31
N ALA A 16 11.45 5.45 3.21
CA ALA A 16 11.57 3.99 3.08
C ALA A 16 12.99 3.47 3.39
N HIS A 17 14.02 4.21 3.00
CA HIS A 17 15.43 3.92 3.26
C HIS A 17 15.93 4.36 4.65
N GLY A 18 15.04 4.82 5.53
CA GLY A 18 15.37 5.26 6.89
C GLY A 18 15.80 6.73 7.01
N PHE A 19 15.70 7.50 5.93
CA PHE A 19 16.05 8.92 5.90
C PHE A 19 14.78 9.78 5.96
N ALA A 20 14.31 10.07 7.17
CA ALA A 20 13.06 10.78 7.39
C ALA A 20 13.07 12.18 6.76
N CYS A 21 12.28 12.38 5.70
CA CYS A 21 12.18 13.66 4.98
C CYS A 21 11.07 14.58 5.48
N GLY A 22 10.25 14.11 6.44
CA GLY A 22 9.06 14.81 6.91
C GLY A 22 7.77 14.18 6.38
N GLU A 23 6.79 15.00 6.03
CA GLU A 23 5.57 14.52 5.36
C GLU A 23 5.87 14.23 3.89
N ILE A 24 5.16 13.26 3.31
CA ILE A 24 5.20 12.97 1.87
C ILE A 24 4.13 13.84 1.22
N ASP A 25 4.41 15.14 1.12
CA ASP A 25 3.48 16.19 0.67
C ASP A 25 3.89 16.82 -0.67
N GLY A 26 5.01 16.38 -1.25
CA GLY A 26 5.58 16.89 -2.49
C GLY A 26 6.34 18.21 -2.33
N ARG A 27 6.48 18.75 -1.12
CA ARG A 27 7.23 19.98 -0.88
C ARG A 27 8.67 19.68 -0.47
N ILE A 28 9.62 19.98 -1.34
CA ILE A 28 11.05 19.81 -1.06
C ILE A 28 11.53 20.91 -0.10
N GLY A 29 11.38 20.65 1.19
CA GLY A 29 11.83 21.53 2.27
C GLY A 29 13.17 21.12 2.90
N PRO A 30 13.66 21.86 3.92
CA PRO A 30 14.94 21.59 4.58
C PRO A 30 15.06 20.16 5.11
N LYS A 31 13.98 19.56 5.59
CA LYS A 31 13.95 18.16 6.07
C LYS A 31 14.17 17.17 4.94
N THR A 32 13.56 17.39 3.77
CA THR A 32 13.74 16.54 2.59
C THR A 32 15.15 16.65 2.04
N LEU A 33 15.69 17.86 1.93
CA LEU A 33 17.07 18.08 1.50
C LEU A 33 18.09 17.47 2.48
N HIS A 34 17.83 17.54 3.78
CA HIS A 34 18.66 16.89 4.78
C HIS A 34 18.63 15.37 4.64
N ALA A 35 17.43 14.76 4.53
CA ALA A 35 17.28 13.34 4.29
C ALA A 35 17.99 12.88 3.01
N LEU A 36 17.88 13.65 1.93
CA LEU A 36 18.52 13.38 0.65
C LEU A 36 20.05 13.34 0.76
N ARG A 37 20.65 14.36 1.38
CA ARG A 37 22.10 14.39 1.61
C ARG A 37 22.57 13.24 2.51
N SER A 38 21.81 12.94 3.55
CA SER A 38 22.12 11.83 4.46
C SER A 38 22.04 10.49 3.74
N PHE A 39 21.04 10.29 2.88
CA PHE A 39 20.93 9.11 2.02
C PHE A 39 22.11 9.00 1.05
N GLN A 40 22.43 10.06 0.32
CA GLN A 40 23.57 10.10 -0.60
C GLN A 40 24.88 9.72 0.11
N LYS A 41 25.13 10.33 1.28
CA LYS A 41 26.30 10.03 2.10
C LYS A 41 26.33 8.57 2.53
N ALA A 42 25.21 8.02 3.01
CA ALA A 42 25.12 6.65 3.47
C ALA A 42 25.30 5.62 2.33
N MET A 43 24.91 5.98 1.11
CA MET A 43 25.07 5.15 -0.09
C MET A 43 26.42 5.34 -0.78
N GLY A 44 27.32 6.18 -0.25
CA GLY A 44 28.62 6.48 -0.87
C GLY A 44 28.52 7.27 -2.18
N LEU A 45 27.42 8.00 -2.38
CA LEU A 45 27.18 8.84 -3.56
C LEU A 45 27.72 10.26 -3.34
N ALA A 46 27.85 11.02 -4.43
CA ALA A 46 28.11 12.45 -4.36
C ALA A 46 26.95 13.16 -3.63
N VAL A 47 27.28 14.00 -2.66
CA VAL A 47 26.28 14.73 -1.84
C VAL A 47 25.87 16.02 -2.57
N THR A 48 25.04 15.87 -3.59
CA THR A 48 24.61 16.98 -4.46
C THR A 48 23.41 17.76 -3.91
N SER A 49 22.67 17.20 -2.93
CA SER A 49 21.34 17.69 -2.52
C SER A 49 20.28 17.65 -3.63
N GLU A 50 20.58 16.97 -4.74
CA GLU A 50 19.68 16.76 -5.85
C GLU A 50 19.41 15.27 -6.01
N ALA A 51 18.19 14.91 -6.43
CA ALA A 51 17.87 13.52 -6.76
C ALA A 51 18.34 13.22 -8.20
N ASP A 52 19.65 13.27 -8.41
CA ASP A 52 20.30 12.92 -9.67
C ASP A 52 20.11 11.44 -10.05
N GLU A 53 20.53 11.06 -11.26
CA GLU A 53 20.31 9.71 -11.79
C GLU A 53 20.86 8.61 -10.86
N ALA A 54 22.06 8.80 -10.31
CA ALA A 54 22.67 7.85 -9.38
C ALA A 54 21.88 7.75 -8.07
N THR A 55 21.41 8.87 -7.54
CA THR A 55 20.57 8.93 -6.34
C THR A 55 19.22 8.28 -6.56
N VAL A 56 18.57 8.52 -7.70
CA VAL A 56 17.30 7.89 -8.09
C VAL A 56 17.47 6.39 -8.25
N LEU A 57 18.55 5.93 -8.91
CA LEU A 57 18.86 4.51 -9.06
C LEU A 57 19.06 3.84 -7.70
N ALA A 58 19.79 4.47 -6.77
CA ALA A 58 19.96 3.97 -5.41
C ALA A 58 18.63 3.95 -4.64
N LEU A 59 17.82 5.01 -4.74
CA LEU A 59 16.52 5.11 -4.08
C LEU A 59 15.53 4.06 -4.58
N ARG A 60 15.62 3.61 -5.84
CA ARG A 60 14.83 2.50 -6.40
C ARG A 60 15.26 1.11 -5.88
N GLN A 61 16.40 1.00 -5.20
CA GLN A 61 16.78 -0.26 -4.57
C GLN A 61 15.91 -0.50 -3.32
N SER A 62 15.71 -1.77 -2.96
CA SER A 62 14.93 -2.15 -1.76
C SER A 62 15.63 -1.69 -0.47
N SER A 63 14.86 -1.13 0.45
CA SER A 63 15.36 -0.60 1.74
C SER A 63 15.73 -1.67 2.76
N SER A 64 15.39 -2.93 2.52
CA SER A 64 15.71 -4.07 3.38
C SER A 64 17.22 -4.34 3.54
N ARG A 65 18.06 -3.59 2.82
CA ARG A 65 19.53 -3.68 2.84
C ARG A 65 20.18 -2.63 3.75
N VAL A 66 19.40 -1.71 4.33
CA VAL A 66 19.91 -0.72 5.27
C VAL A 66 19.98 -1.35 6.67
N PRO A 67 21.15 -1.37 7.34
CA PRO A 67 21.28 -1.93 8.68
C PRO A 67 20.36 -1.24 9.69
N VAL A 68 19.73 -2.02 10.57
CA VAL A 68 18.75 -1.58 11.58
C VAL A 68 19.29 -0.46 12.50
N GLU A 69 20.61 -0.42 12.73
CA GLU A 69 21.27 0.61 13.53
C GLU A 69 21.19 2.03 12.93
N VAL A 70 20.92 2.17 11.63
CA VAL A 70 20.74 3.45 10.94
C VAL A 70 19.27 3.91 10.95
N SER A 71 18.32 2.99 11.19
CA SER A 71 16.86 3.19 11.15
C SER A 71 16.28 3.91 12.40
N GLY A 72 17.11 4.65 13.14
CA GLY A 72 16.76 5.21 14.44
C GLY A 72 15.58 6.18 14.41
N PHE A 73 14.42 5.67 14.83
CA PHE A 73 13.28 6.39 15.43
C PHE A 73 12.50 7.35 14.49
N ILE A 74 11.50 6.81 13.79
CA ILE A 74 10.51 7.61 13.04
C ILE A 74 9.22 7.70 13.87
N PRO A 75 8.80 8.90 14.33
CA PRO A 75 7.57 9.05 15.10
C PRO A 75 6.33 8.86 14.22
N ASP A 76 5.27 8.39 14.87
CA ASP A 76 3.93 8.14 14.33
C ASP A 76 3.33 9.37 13.63
N ARG A 77 3.19 9.35 12.30
CA ARG A 77 2.74 10.52 11.50
C ARG A 77 1.60 10.22 10.52
N ASP A 78 0.69 9.35 10.91
CA ASP A 78 -0.58 9.19 10.20
C ASP A 78 -1.68 10.04 10.82
N LYS A 79 -1.67 11.33 10.50
CA LYS A 79 -2.91 12.11 10.53
C LYS A 79 -3.06 12.82 9.19
N PRO A 80 -4.09 12.50 8.39
CA PRO A 80 -4.42 13.30 7.22
C PRO A 80 -4.77 14.74 7.66
N SER A 81 -4.32 15.73 6.87
CA SER A 81 -4.73 17.12 7.03
C SER A 81 -6.24 17.27 6.78
N SER A 82 -6.86 18.24 7.46
CA SER A 82 -8.32 18.40 7.59
C SER A 82 -9.05 18.93 6.34
N GLU A 83 -8.42 18.96 5.17
CA GLU A 83 -8.96 19.67 4.00
C GLU A 83 -9.75 18.82 3.00
N ASP A 84 -9.74 17.49 3.09
CA ASP A 84 -10.46 16.65 2.11
C ASP A 84 -11.83 16.19 2.61
N ARG A 85 -12.79 17.12 2.70
CA ARG A 85 -14.22 16.80 2.91
C ARG A 85 -14.91 16.40 1.59
N ARG A 86 -14.28 15.55 0.79
CA ARG A 86 -15.01 14.87 -0.30
C ARG A 86 -15.97 13.87 0.33
N LYS A 87 -17.22 13.84 -0.14
CA LYS A 87 -18.16 12.77 0.22
C LYS A 87 -17.55 11.48 -0.30
N SER A 88 -17.03 10.66 0.60
CA SER A 88 -16.42 9.39 0.20
C SER A 88 -17.42 8.53 -0.58
N VAL A 89 -16.95 7.97 -1.68
CA VAL A 89 -17.69 7.14 -2.64
C VAL A 89 -18.11 5.81 -2.00
N TRP A 90 -17.35 5.33 -1.01
CA TRP A 90 -17.58 4.01 -0.41
C TRP A 90 -18.56 4.03 0.78
N PRO A 91 -19.45 3.02 0.89
CA PRO A 91 -20.38 2.92 2.00
C PRO A 91 -19.64 2.64 3.31
N ARG A 92 -20.29 2.86 4.46
CA ARG A 92 -19.81 2.26 5.72
C ARG A 92 -20.03 0.75 5.67
N GLN A 93 -19.25 -0.02 6.42
CA GLN A 93 -19.38 -1.48 6.51
C GLN A 93 -20.82 -1.94 6.77
N LYS A 94 -21.57 -1.22 7.62
CA LYS A 94 -22.98 -1.51 7.90
C LYS A 94 -23.94 -1.32 6.72
N ASP A 95 -23.55 -0.51 5.74
CA ASP A 95 -24.36 -0.13 4.57
C ASP A 95 -23.92 -0.87 3.29
N VAL A 96 -22.94 -1.78 3.38
CA VAL A 96 -22.36 -2.53 2.26
C VAL A 96 -23.41 -3.32 1.49
N MET A 97 -24.33 -3.99 2.18
CA MET A 97 -25.39 -4.76 1.51
C MET A 97 -26.35 -3.87 0.72
N GLN A 98 -26.70 -2.70 1.25
CA GLN A 98 -27.56 -1.74 0.55
C GLN A 98 -26.87 -1.17 -0.69
N PHE A 99 -25.56 -0.93 -0.61
CA PHE A 99 -24.80 -0.31 -1.69
C PHE A 99 -24.36 -1.31 -2.77
N TYR A 100 -23.80 -2.46 -2.39
CA TYR A 100 -23.26 -3.46 -3.32
C TYR A 100 -24.24 -4.58 -3.67
N GLY A 101 -25.28 -4.79 -2.86
CA GLY A 101 -26.26 -5.88 -3.04
C GLY A 101 -25.89 -7.16 -2.29
N ALA A 102 -26.41 -8.30 -2.76
CA ALA A 102 -26.14 -9.59 -2.16
C ALA A 102 -24.67 -10.03 -2.34
N VAL A 103 -24.14 -10.76 -1.36
CA VAL A 103 -22.78 -11.33 -1.43
C VAL A 103 -22.60 -12.23 -2.64
N GLY A 104 -21.40 -12.25 -3.20
CA GLY A 104 -21.03 -13.11 -4.35
C GLY A 104 -21.68 -12.72 -5.68
N THR A 105 -22.43 -11.63 -5.74
CA THR A 105 -23.07 -11.16 -6.98
C THR A 105 -22.31 -10.00 -7.60
N SER A 106 -22.62 -9.63 -8.84
CA SER A 106 -22.05 -8.46 -9.54
C SER A 106 -20.52 -8.44 -9.62
N GLN A 107 -19.91 -9.60 -9.85
CA GLN A 107 -18.47 -9.74 -9.97
C GLN A 107 -17.99 -9.49 -11.40
N THR A 108 -16.78 -8.97 -11.53
CA THR A 108 -16.01 -8.86 -12.77
C THR A 108 -14.58 -9.30 -12.51
N ARG A 109 -13.78 -9.41 -13.56
CA ARG A 109 -12.33 -9.68 -13.48
C ARG A 109 -11.58 -8.45 -13.96
N ILE A 110 -10.49 -8.14 -13.27
CA ILE A 110 -9.52 -7.13 -13.71
C ILE A 110 -8.16 -7.78 -13.90
N GLU A 111 -7.36 -7.25 -14.80
CA GLU A 111 -5.95 -7.61 -14.93
C GLU A 111 -5.12 -6.84 -13.90
N VAL A 112 -4.11 -7.51 -13.33
CA VAL A 112 -3.12 -6.85 -12.47
C VAL A 112 -1.84 -6.57 -13.27
N PRO A 113 -1.19 -5.41 -13.09
CA PRO A 113 -0.07 -4.98 -13.93
C PRO A 113 1.29 -5.58 -13.53
N TRP A 114 1.30 -6.64 -12.72
CA TRP A 114 2.45 -7.49 -12.43
C TRP A 114 2.01 -8.92 -12.13
N ASP A 115 2.94 -9.86 -12.26
CA ASP A 115 2.70 -11.26 -11.94
C ASP A 115 2.57 -11.46 -10.42
N MET A 116 1.39 -11.87 -9.98
CA MET A 116 1.18 -12.35 -8.61
C MET A 116 1.27 -13.89 -8.55
N ARG A 117 1.33 -14.42 -7.34
CA ARG A 117 1.26 -15.84 -6.98
C ARG A 117 0.25 -16.02 -5.85
N LEU A 118 -0.43 -17.16 -5.78
CA LEU A 118 -1.24 -17.46 -4.59
C LEU A 118 -0.34 -17.54 -3.36
N ALA A 119 -0.74 -16.90 -2.26
CA ALA A 119 0.06 -16.87 -1.05
C ALA A 119 0.26 -18.28 -0.43
N TRP A 120 -0.70 -19.18 -0.63
CA TRP A 120 -0.67 -20.56 -0.15
C TRP A 120 -0.18 -21.58 -1.19
N ASP A 121 0.01 -21.18 -2.45
CA ASP A 121 0.52 -22.02 -3.53
C ASP A 121 1.31 -21.15 -4.52
N LYS A 122 2.61 -21.01 -4.24
CA LYS A 122 3.48 -20.03 -4.92
C LYS A 122 3.82 -20.42 -6.36
N ASP A 123 3.42 -21.60 -6.81
CA ASP A 123 3.57 -22.05 -8.20
C ASP A 123 2.42 -21.57 -9.09
N VAL A 124 1.26 -21.27 -8.50
CA VAL A 124 0.09 -20.77 -9.23
C VAL A 124 0.22 -19.27 -9.50
N THR A 125 0.32 -18.92 -10.77
CA THR A 125 0.39 -17.52 -11.21
C THR A 125 -0.99 -16.87 -11.30
N VAL A 126 -1.13 -15.68 -10.73
CA VAL A 126 -2.35 -14.87 -10.76
C VAL A 126 -2.08 -13.59 -11.56
N ARG A 127 -2.75 -13.46 -12.72
CA ARG A 127 -2.71 -12.26 -13.57
C ARG A 127 -4.03 -11.50 -13.60
N THR A 128 -5.08 -12.14 -13.11
CA THR A 128 -6.42 -11.57 -13.02
C THR A 128 -7.03 -11.89 -11.67
N ILE A 129 -7.72 -10.92 -11.10
CA ILE A 129 -8.45 -11.08 -9.82
C ILE A 129 -9.92 -10.79 -10.01
N THR A 130 -10.75 -11.38 -9.16
CA THR A 130 -12.21 -11.16 -9.17
C THR A 130 -12.59 -10.08 -8.17
N LEU A 131 -13.34 -9.08 -8.60
CA LEU A 131 -13.82 -7.97 -7.77
C LEU A 131 -15.27 -7.62 -8.11
N HIS A 132 -15.93 -6.85 -7.25
CA HIS A 132 -17.21 -6.25 -7.56
C HIS A 132 -17.09 -5.26 -8.73
N THR A 133 -18.05 -5.25 -9.65
CA THR A 133 -18.09 -4.33 -10.82
C THR A 133 -17.89 -2.86 -10.43
N LYS A 134 -18.60 -2.41 -9.39
CA LYS A 134 -18.47 -1.05 -8.81
C LYS A 134 -17.06 -0.63 -8.36
N VAL A 135 -16.18 -1.57 -8.00
CA VAL A 135 -14.84 -1.23 -7.46
C VAL A 135 -13.71 -1.50 -8.47
N ALA A 136 -13.99 -2.21 -9.55
CA ALA A 136 -13.02 -2.67 -10.54
C ALA A 136 -12.16 -1.52 -11.10
N ALA A 137 -12.78 -0.49 -11.65
CA ALA A 137 -12.05 0.64 -12.25
C ALA A 137 -11.18 1.41 -11.22
N SER A 138 -11.60 1.46 -9.96
CA SER A 138 -10.86 2.10 -8.88
C SER A 138 -9.64 1.26 -8.46
N ALA A 139 -9.83 -0.06 -8.32
CA ALA A 139 -8.73 -0.98 -8.08
C ALA A 139 -7.70 -0.95 -9.22
N GLU A 140 -8.13 -0.95 -10.49
CA GLU A 140 -7.22 -0.85 -11.63
C GLU A 140 -6.35 0.41 -11.57
N ARG A 141 -6.91 1.57 -11.22
CA ARG A 141 -6.12 2.80 -11.05
C ARG A 141 -5.11 2.68 -9.92
N ALA A 142 -5.51 2.17 -8.75
CA ALA A 142 -4.60 1.93 -7.64
C ALA A 142 -3.44 0.99 -8.05
N PHE A 143 -3.76 -0.12 -8.71
CA PHE A 143 -2.77 -1.06 -9.24
C PHE A 143 -1.79 -0.40 -10.22
N HIS A 144 -2.27 0.39 -11.17
CA HIS A 144 -1.39 1.09 -12.12
C HIS A 144 -0.48 2.13 -11.42
N VAL A 145 -0.99 2.83 -10.41
CA VAL A 145 -0.16 3.73 -9.58
C VAL A 145 0.91 2.93 -8.87
N ILE A 146 0.57 1.83 -8.18
CA ILE A 146 1.52 0.96 -7.48
C ILE A 146 2.60 0.46 -8.44
N ARG A 147 2.22 0.01 -9.64
CA ARG A 147 3.17 -0.45 -10.65
C ARG A 147 4.19 0.59 -11.06
N GLY A 148 3.78 1.86 -11.13
CA GLY A 148 4.67 2.99 -11.43
C GLY A 148 5.59 3.39 -10.28
N GLN A 149 5.28 2.99 -9.04
CA GLN A 149 6.09 3.32 -7.85
C GLN A 149 7.17 2.28 -7.56
N TYR A 150 6.94 1.02 -7.94
CA TYR A 150 7.80 -0.11 -7.59
C TYR A 150 8.27 -0.89 -8.81
N SER A 151 9.55 -1.26 -8.80
CA SER A 151 10.11 -2.27 -9.70
C SER A 151 9.61 -3.67 -9.36
N ASP A 152 9.72 -4.62 -10.29
CA ASP A 152 9.31 -6.02 -10.07
C ASP A 152 10.01 -6.66 -8.87
N ARG A 153 11.25 -6.25 -8.62
CA ARG A 153 12.01 -6.70 -7.46
C ARG A 153 11.38 -6.20 -6.16
N GLU A 154 11.04 -4.92 -6.09
CA GLU A 154 10.45 -4.33 -4.89
C GLU A 154 9.06 -4.88 -4.62
N ILE A 155 8.25 -5.10 -5.67
CA ILE A 155 6.98 -5.81 -5.57
C ILE A 155 7.16 -7.17 -4.88
N ARG A 156 8.23 -7.93 -5.23
CA ARG A 156 8.55 -9.20 -4.57
C ARG A 156 9.05 -9.03 -3.14
N ASP A 157 9.98 -8.10 -2.91
CA ASP A 157 10.59 -7.87 -1.59
C ASP A 157 9.53 -7.41 -0.56
N LEU A 158 8.57 -6.59 -1.00
CA LEU A 158 7.40 -6.16 -0.22
C LEU A 158 6.36 -7.26 -0.01
N GLY A 159 6.33 -8.27 -0.89
CA GLY A 159 5.29 -9.32 -0.89
C GLY A 159 4.01 -8.92 -1.61
N LEU A 160 4.01 -7.82 -2.38
CA LEU A 160 2.85 -7.39 -3.17
C LEU A 160 2.53 -8.34 -4.33
N ASN A 161 3.44 -9.27 -4.65
CA ASN A 161 3.18 -10.40 -5.53
C ASN A 161 2.47 -11.58 -4.84
N LEU A 162 2.33 -11.60 -3.51
CA LEU A 162 1.70 -12.71 -2.77
C LEU A 162 0.21 -12.39 -2.54
N PHE A 163 -0.64 -12.98 -3.37
CA PHE A 163 -2.09 -12.72 -3.36
C PHE A 163 -2.80 -13.59 -2.31
N GLY A 164 -3.43 -12.94 -1.33
CA GLY A 164 -4.22 -13.56 -0.28
C GLY A 164 -5.71 -13.75 -0.63
N GLY A 165 -6.14 -13.25 -1.79
CA GLY A 165 -7.51 -13.37 -2.28
C GLY A 165 -8.24 -12.03 -2.35
N SER A 166 -9.32 -12.00 -3.14
CA SER A 166 -10.17 -10.83 -3.30
C SER A 166 -11.68 -11.13 -3.25
N LEU A 167 -12.06 -12.41 -3.35
CA LEU A 167 -13.43 -12.88 -3.21
C LEU A 167 -13.46 -14.18 -2.42
N ASN A 168 -14.21 -14.20 -1.32
CA ASN A 168 -14.51 -15.40 -0.54
C ASN A 168 -15.81 -15.17 0.25
N VAL A 169 -16.91 -15.77 -0.22
CA VAL A 169 -18.24 -15.61 0.40
C VAL A 169 -18.29 -16.40 1.71
N ARG A 170 -18.12 -15.70 2.83
CA ARG A 170 -18.12 -16.31 4.16
C ARG A 170 -18.54 -15.34 5.25
N ARG A 171 -19.08 -15.91 6.33
CA ARG A 171 -19.26 -15.18 7.58
C ARG A 171 -17.93 -14.98 8.30
N MET A 172 -17.82 -13.89 9.04
CA MET A 172 -16.70 -13.65 9.94
C MET A 172 -16.73 -14.65 11.10
N ARG A 173 -15.55 -15.07 11.57
CA ARG A 173 -15.43 -15.99 12.70
C ARG A 173 -16.05 -15.34 13.95
N GLY A 174 -16.94 -16.07 14.63
CA GLY A 174 -17.57 -15.61 15.88
C GLY A 174 -18.69 -14.58 15.70
N GLY A 175 -19.21 -14.39 14.48
CA GLY A 175 -20.32 -13.45 14.23
C GLY A 175 -21.23 -13.86 13.08
N SER A 176 -22.31 -13.09 12.88
CA SER A 176 -23.27 -13.27 11.79
C SER A 176 -22.97 -12.42 10.55
N ASN A 177 -22.08 -11.44 10.68
CA ASN A 177 -21.71 -10.53 9.59
C ASN A 177 -20.84 -11.24 8.53
N TYR A 178 -21.07 -10.88 7.27
CA TYR A 178 -20.21 -11.31 6.16
C TYR A 178 -18.88 -10.56 6.16
N SER A 179 -17.82 -11.25 5.74
CA SER A 179 -16.54 -10.60 5.45
C SER A 179 -16.68 -9.64 4.26
N MET A 180 -15.89 -8.56 4.21
CA MET A 180 -15.84 -7.66 3.05
C MET A 180 -15.40 -8.39 1.76
N HIS A 181 -14.59 -9.45 1.89
CA HIS A 181 -14.29 -10.38 0.79
C HIS A 181 -15.52 -11.05 0.19
N SER A 182 -16.65 -11.10 0.90
CA SER A 182 -17.87 -11.74 0.38
C SER A 182 -18.53 -10.93 -0.74
N TRP A 183 -18.22 -9.65 -0.89
CA TRP A 183 -18.72 -8.83 -1.98
C TRP A 183 -17.70 -8.62 -3.10
N GLY A 184 -16.47 -9.10 -2.98
CA GLY A 184 -15.41 -8.77 -3.94
C GLY A 184 -14.91 -7.33 -3.82
N ILE A 185 -14.98 -6.75 -2.62
CA ILE A 185 -14.60 -5.35 -2.35
C ILE A 185 -13.40 -5.22 -1.41
N ALA A 186 -12.68 -6.33 -1.19
CA ALA A 186 -11.49 -6.37 -0.38
C ALA A 186 -10.40 -7.19 -1.06
N ILE A 187 -9.15 -6.91 -0.72
CA ILE A 187 -7.98 -7.60 -1.28
C ILE A 187 -6.98 -7.82 -0.14
N ASP A 188 -6.43 -9.02 -0.04
CA ASP A 188 -5.37 -9.35 0.92
C ASP A 188 -4.03 -9.56 0.20
N PHE A 189 -2.96 -9.01 0.77
CA PHE A 189 -1.57 -9.16 0.28
C PHE A 189 -0.65 -9.72 1.38
N ASP A 190 0.19 -10.69 1.02
CA ASP A 190 1.20 -11.28 1.90
C ASP A 190 0.68 -11.69 3.29
N PRO A 191 -0.34 -12.57 3.37
CA PRO A 191 -0.99 -12.95 4.63
C PRO A 191 -0.04 -13.63 5.63
N GLU A 192 1.04 -14.27 5.16
CA GLU A 192 2.00 -14.98 6.00
C GLU A 192 2.78 -14.03 6.92
N ARG A 193 3.20 -12.87 6.38
CA ARG A 193 3.97 -11.84 7.09
C ARG A 193 3.13 -10.65 7.60
N ASN A 194 1.80 -10.75 7.49
CA ASN A 194 0.84 -9.71 7.91
C ASN A 194 -0.37 -10.29 8.63
N ARG A 195 -0.14 -11.26 9.54
CA ARG A 195 -1.20 -11.98 10.26
C ARG A 195 -2.17 -11.00 10.95
N LEU A 196 -3.43 -11.40 11.05
CA LEU A 196 -4.54 -10.58 11.55
C LEU A 196 -4.23 -9.74 12.80
N SER A 197 -3.53 -10.30 13.80
CA SER A 197 -3.22 -9.63 15.07
C SER A 197 -1.89 -8.87 15.08
N TRP A 198 -1.07 -9.00 14.04
CA TRP A 198 0.23 -8.34 13.97
C TRP A 198 0.04 -6.84 13.78
N LYS A 199 0.76 -6.08 14.61
CA LYS A 199 0.74 -4.62 14.62
C LYS A 199 2.03 -4.09 14.00
N ARG A 200 2.13 -2.80 13.76
CA ARG A 200 3.41 -2.17 13.46
C ARG A 200 4.37 -2.28 14.66
N PRO A 201 5.68 -2.48 14.45
CA PRO A 201 6.34 -2.70 13.15
C PRO A 201 6.41 -4.17 12.71
N GLN A 202 5.78 -5.09 13.44
CA GLN A 202 5.86 -6.53 13.19
C GLN A 202 5.29 -6.96 11.83
N ALA A 203 4.20 -6.33 11.39
CA ALA A 203 3.60 -6.62 10.08
C ALA A 203 4.47 -6.08 8.94
N ARG A 204 4.77 -6.90 7.92
CA ARG A 204 5.66 -6.51 6.81
C ARG A 204 5.19 -5.25 6.09
N LEU A 205 3.89 -5.11 5.85
CA LEU A 205 3.30 -3.97 5.15
C LEU A 205 3.07 -2.77 6.08
N SER A 206 3.49 -2.84 7.34
CA SER A 206 3.50 -1.68 8.24
C SER A 206 4.76 -0.83 8.16
N LEU A 207 5.77 -1.30 7.42
CA LEU A 207 7.05 -0.61 7.24
C LEU A 207 6.92 0.51 6.19
N ASP A 208 7.81 1.50 6.29
CA ASP A 208 7.70 2.75 5.53
C ASP A 208 7.86 2.57 4.02
N ASP A 209 8.53 1.50 3.58
CA ASP A 209 8.66 1.15 2.17
C ASP A 209 7.33 0.71 1.52
N ALA A 210 6.32 0.38 2.32
CA ALA A 210 4.95 0.12 1.87
C ALA A 210 4.05 1.37 1.86
N ILE A 211 4.53 2.55 2.27
CA ILE A 211 3.71 3.77 2.27
C ILE A 211 3.17 4.15 0.87
N PRO A 212 3.95 4.12 -0.23
CA PRO A 212 3.40 4.39 -1.57
C PRO A 212 2.28 3.43 -1.95
N PHE A 213 2.40 2.15 -1.57
CA PHE A 213 1.37 1.15 -1.79
C PHE A 213 0.06 1.54 -1.10
N TRP A 214 0.10 1.92 0.18
CA TRP A 214 -1.10 2.37 0.90
C TRP A 214 -1.68 3.66 0.35
N ARG A 215 -0.83 4.63 0.00
CA ARG A 215 -1.28 5.91 -0.56
C ARG A 215 -2.01 5.75 -1.90
N ALA A 216 -1.63 4.77 -2.71
CA ALA A 216 -2.33 4.46 -3.96
C ALA A 216 -3.78 3.99 -3.72
N TRP A 217 -3.99 3.18 -2.69
CA TRP A 217 -5.34 2.76 -2.26
C TRP A 217 -6.13 3.90 -1.62
N GLU A 218 -5.49 4.68 -0.74
CA GLU A 218 -6.11 5.83 -0.07
C GLU A 218 -6.56 6.92 -1.06
N ALA A 219 -5.81 7.14 -2.15
CA ALA A 219 -6.18 8.07 -3.22
C ALA A 219 -7.46 7.65 -3.96
N GLU A 220 -7.77 6.36 -3.93
CA GLU A 220 -9.00 5.75 -4.43
C GLU A 220 -10.03 5.52 -3.30
N GLU A 221 -9.79 6.13 -2.13
CA GLU A 221 -10.57 6.06 -0.91
C GLU A 221 -10.72 4.67 -0.27
N TRP A 222 -9.96 3.68 -0.74
CA TRP A 222 -9.93 2.37 -0.09
C TRP A 222 -9.30 2.49 1.30
N VAL A 223 -9.80 1.68 2.22
CA VAL A 223 -9.40 1.70 3.63
C VAL A 223 -8.58 0.47 3.95
N SER A 224 -7.40 0.68 4.53
CA SER A 224 -6.63 -0.38 5.19
C SER A 224 -6.95 -0.44 6.67
N LEU A 225 -7.24 -1.64 7.19
CA LEU A 225 -7.41 -1.85 8.63
C LEU A 225 -6.10 -1.67 9.39
N GLY A 226 -4.97 -2.01 8.76
CA GLY A 226 -3.64 -1.80 9.30
C GLY A 226 -3.37 -0.31 9.53
N ARG A 227 -3.62 0.51 8.51
CA ARG A 227 -3.45 1.97 8.58
C ARG A 227 -4.42 2.61 9.58
N ALA A 228 -5.70 2.23 9.54
CA ALA A 228 -6.73 2.90 10.33
C ALA A 228 -6.79 2.45 11.79
N ARG A 229 -6.43 1.19 12.09
CA ARG A 229 -6.66 0.56 13.40
C ARG A 229 -5.50 -0.31 13.89
N ASN A 230 -4.39 -0.39 13.14
CA ASN A 230 -3.18 -1.12 13.50
C ASN A 230 -3.40 -2.62 13.75
N PHE A 231 -4.18 -3.27 12.89
CA PHE A 231 -4.31 -4.73 12.79
C PHE A 231 -4.69 -5.09 11.35
N ASP A 232 -4.52 -6.35 10.95
CA ASP A 232 -4.86 -6.83 9.60
C ASP A 232 -4.19 -6.03 8.46
N TRP A 233 -2.86 -5.88 8.56
CA TRP A 233 -2.05 -5.10 7.60
C TRP A 233 -2.00 -5.72 6.19
N MET A 234 -2.50 -6.93 5.96
CA MET A 234 -2.68 -7.48 4.62
C MET A 234 -3.87 -6.86 3.88
N HIS A 235 -4.83 -6.30 4.62
CA HIS A 235 -6.19 -6.05 4.14
C HIS A 235 -6.41 -4.63 3.65
N VAL A 236 -7.05 -4.50 2.49
CA VAL A 236 -7.59 -3.25 1.97
C VAL A 236 -9.02 -3.45 1.49
N GLN A 237 -9.92 -2.51 1.76
CA GLN A 237 -11.35 -2.62 1.43
C GLN A 237 -11.97 -1.31 0.88
N ALA A 238 -12.86 -1.42 -0.09
CA ALA A 238 -13.73 -0.33 -0.55
C ALA A 238 -14.97 -0.19 0.34
N ALA A 239 -14.75 -0.06 1.66
CA ALA A 239 -15.79 0.22 2.64
C ALA A 239 -15.18 0.99 3.82
N ARG A 240 -15.92 1.92 4.40
CA ARG A 240 -15.49 2.71 5.56
C ARG A 240 -15.88 2.03 6.87
N LEU A 241 -15.12 2.32 7.93
CA LEU A 241 -15.33 1.80 9.28
C LEU A 241 -16.57 2.40 9.97
#